data_AF-A0A939BAR3-F1
#
_entry.id   AF-A0A939BAR3-F1
#
_cell.length_a   1.000
_cell.length_b   1.000
_cell.length_c   1.000
_cell.angle_alpha   90.00
_cell.angle_beta   90.00
_cell.angle_gamma   90.00
#
_symmetry.space_group_name_H-M   'P 1'
#
loop_
_entity.id
_entity.type
_entity.pdbx_description
1 polymer ?
#
loop_
_entity_poly.entity_id
_entity_poly.type
_entity_poly.pdbx_seq_one_letter_code
_entity_poly.pdbx_strand_id
1 'polypeptide(L)' 'AQAEQMIEALERKGIPYAYLAFEGEQHGFRKEATIRRAAEAELAFYGMIFGFEPADEIEPIELHNAPA' A
#
# COMPACT_ATOMS: atom_id res chain seq x y z
N ALA A 1 6.17 -5.04 -14.23
CA ALA A 1 7.26 -4.89 -13.23
C ALA A 1 7.28 -6.08 -12.25
N GLN A 2 8.32 -6.25 -11.40
CA GLN A 2 8.38 -7.35 -10.41
C GLN A 2 7.20 -7.33 -9.42
N ALA A 3 6.69 -6.14 -9.07
CA ALA A 3 5.54 -5.96 -8.19
C ALA A 3 4.24 -6.57 -8.77
N GLU A 4 3.98 -6.40 -10.07
CA GLU A 4 2.80 -6.96 -10.73
C GLU A 4 2.77 -8.49 -10.66
N GLN A 5 3.92 -9.15 -10.86
CA GLN A 5 4.02 -10.61 -10.72
C GLN A 5 3.70 -11.08 -9.29
N MET A 6 4.08 -10.29 -8.28
CA MET A 6 3.73 -10.56 -6.89
C MET A 6 2.23 -10.38 -6.65
N ILE A 7 1.63 -9.31 -7.18
CA ILE A 7 0.19 -9.04 -7.08
C ILE A 7 -0.62 -10.17 -7.69
N GLU A 8 -0.29 -10.61 -8.90
CA GLU A 8 -0.97 -11.75 -9.52
C GLU A 8 -0.90 -13.01 -8.66
N ALA A 9 0.21 -13.24 -7.96
CA ALA A 9 0.36 -14.39 -7.06
C ALA A 9 -0.47 -14.23 -5.77
N LEU A 10 -0.58 -13.02 -5.22
CA LEU A 10 -1.42 -12.70 -4.07
C LEU A 10 -2.91 -12.86 -4.43
N GLU A 11 -3.30 -12.31 -5.58
CA GLU A 11 -4.66 -12.36 -6.11
C GLU A 11 -5.11 -13.80 -6.34
N ARG A 12 -4.31 -14.63 -7.02
CA ARG A 12 -4.62 -16.05 -7.22
C ARG A 12 -4.79 -16.85 -5.92
N LYS A 13 -4.18 -16.38 -4.83
CA LYS A 13 -4.25 -17.03 -3.51
C LYS A 13 -5.31 -16.41 -2.60
N GLY A 14 -5.99 -15.33 -3.02
CA GLY A 14 -6.93 -14.59 -2.18
C GLY A 14 -6.29 -14.01 -0.93
N ILE A 15 -5.00 -13.68 -0.98
CA ILE A 15 -4.28 -13.08 0.15
C ILE A 15 -4.57 -11.58 0.16
N PRO A 16 -4.97 -10.97 1.29
CA PRO A 16 -5.20 -9.54 1.37
C PRO A 16 -3.94 -8.73 1.03
N TYR A 17 -4.09 -7.66 0.25
CA TYR A 17 -2.97 -6.77 -0.09
C TYR A 17 -3.45 -5.36 -0.46
N ALA A 18 -2.54 -4.39 -0.36
CA ALA A 18 -2.69 -3.06 -0.93
C ALA A 18 -1.59 -2.83 -1.97
N TYR A 19 -1.92 -2.16 -3.07
CA TYR A 19 -0.95 -1.84 -4.12
C TYR A 19 -1.08 -0.39 -4.57
N LEU A 20 0.03 0.36 -4.49
CA LEU A 20 0.15 1.71 -5.00
C LEU A 20 1.33 1.79 -5.97
N ALA A 21 1.05 2.24 -7.18
CA ALA A 21 2.07 2.54 -8.19
C ALA A 21 2.21 4.05 -8.35
N PHE A 22 3.44 4.53 -8.45
CA PHE A 22 3.74 5.96 -8.55
C PHE A 22 4.34 6.29 -9.93
N GLU A 23 3.59 7.05 -10.72
CA GLU A 23 4.03 7.40 -12.08
C GLU A 23 5.25 8.34 -12.08
N GLY A 24 6.21 8.03 -12.94
CA GLY A 24 7.45 8.80 -13.09
C GLY A 24 8.41 8.62 -11.92
N GLU A 25 8.25 7.56 -11.13
CA GLU A 25 9.18 7.14 -10.08
C GLU A 25 9.81 5.79 -10.45
N GLN A 26 11.02 5.53 -9.94
CA GLN A 26 11.75 4.28 -10.16
C GLN A 26 12.27 3.73 -8.82
N HIS A 27 13.38 2.99 -8.83
CA HIS A 27 14.01 2.53 -7.59
C HIS A 27 14.57 3.71 -6.78
N GLY A 28 14.07 3.86 -5.56
CA GLY A 28 14.34 5.01 -4.70
C GLY A 28 13.50 6.22 -5.13
N PHE A 29 12.32 6.36 -4.52
CA PHE A 29 11.42 7.49 -4.75
C PHE A 29 12.13 8.82 -4.48
N ARG A 30 11.89 9.83 -5.32
CA ARG A 30 12.56 11.14 -5.22
C ARG A 30 11.61 12.31 -5.01
N LYS A 31 10.37 12.24 -5.50
CA LYS A 31 9.41 13.32 -5.26
C LYS A 31 8.96 13.23 -3.81
N GLU A 32 8.95 14.38 -3.13
CA GLU A 32 8.48 14.47 -1.74
C GLU A 32 7.09 13.86 -1.56
N ALA A 33 6.17 14.19 -2.48
CA ALA A 33 4.79 13.69 -2.46
C ALA A 33 4.72 12.15 -2.52
N THR A 34 5.56 11.50 -3.34
CA THR A 34 5.65 10.04 -3.43
C THR A 34 6.15 9.44 -2.11
N ILE A 35 7.23 9.98 -1.57
CA ILE A 35 7.85 9.48 -0.34
C ILE A 35 6.85 9.58 0.82
N ARG A 36 6.19 10.74 0.95
CA ARG A 36 5.15 10.97 1.94
C ARG A 36 4.00 9.99 1.78
N ARG A 37 3.44 9.87 0.57
CA ARG A 37 2.29 8.98 0.33
C ARG A 37 2.63 7.51 0.59
N ALA A 38 3.84 7.08 0.25
CA ALA A 38 4.30 5.72 0.53
C ALA A 38 4.38 5.45 2.05
N ALA A 39 4.95 6.36 2.83
CA ALA A 39 5.03 6.23 4.28
C ALA A 39 3.65 6.29 4.97
N GLU A 40 2.78 7.17 4.51
CA GLU A 40 1.39 7.28 4.98
C GLU A 40 0.59 6.02 4.67
N ALA A 41 0.69 5.48 3.44
CA ALA A 41 0.06 4.23 3.05
C ALA A 41 0.54 3.04 3.90
N GLU A 42 1.84 2.98 4.18
CA GLU A 42 2.43 1.95 5.04
C GLU A 42 1.89 2.06 6.48
N LEU A 43 1.84 3.26 7.05
CA LEU A 43 1.29 3.49 8.39
C LEU A 43 -0.20 3.15 8.47
N ALA A 44 -0.99 3.53 7.46
CA ALA A 44 -2.41 3.18 7.36
C ALA A 44 -2.59 1.65 7.30
N PHE A 45 -1.77 0.94 6.52
CA PHE A 45 -1.80 -0.53 6.48
C PHE A 45 -1.50 -1.14 7.85
N TYR A 46 -0.50 -0.63 8.59
CA TYR A 46 -0.23 -1.07 9.95
C TYR A 46 -1.40 -0.81 10.90
N GLY A 47 -2.05 0.35 10.79
CA GLY A 47 -3.25 0.66 11.57
C GLY A 47 -4.36 -0.37 11.37
N MET A 48 -4.63 -0.71 10.10
CA MET A 48 -5.63 -1.73 9.74
C MET A 48 -5.30 -3.12 10.29
N ILE A 49 -4.04 -3.55 10.18
CA ILE A 49 -3.64 -4.91 10.58
C ILE A 49 -3.43 -5.04 12.09
N PHE A 50 -2.89 -4.01 12.75
CA PHE A 50 -2.59 -4.04 14.19
C PHE A 50 -3.69 -3.40 15.05
N GLY A 51 -4.74 -2.86 14.44
CA GLY A 51 -5.94 -2.38 15.15
C GLY A 51 -5.72 -1.05 15.87
N PHE A 52 -5.02 -0.11 15.25
CA PHE A 52 -4.89 1.26 15.75
C PHE A 52 -5.22 2.28 14.67
N GLU A 53 -5.62 3.47 15.11
CA GLU A 53 -5.85 4.61 14.22
C GLU A 53 -4.57 5.46 14.15
N PRO A 54 -4.03 5.76 12.96
CA PRO A 54 -2.94 6.72 12.82
C PRO A 54 -3.32 8.08 13.44
N ALA A 55 -2.35 8.76 14.05
CA ALA A 55 -2.60 10.05 14.69
C ALA A 55 -2.95 11.17 13.71
N ASP A 56 -2.37 11.10 12.50
CA ASP A 56 -2.61 12.05 11.42
C ASP A 56 -3.79 11.61 10.54
N GLU A 57 -4.45 12.57 9.90
CA GLU A 57 -5.45 12.28 8.86
C GLU A 57 -4.72 11.81 7.59
N ILE A 58 -4.83 10.51 7.32
CA ILE A 58 -4.14 9.85 6.21
C ILE A 58 -5.15 9.42 5.15
N GLU A 59 -4.78 9.63 3.88
CA GLU A 59 -5.58 9.13 2.75
C GLU A 59 -5.71 7.59 2.84
N PRO A 60 -6.95 7.06 2.81
CA PRO A 60 -7.19 5.63 2.88
C PRO A 60 -6.44 4.85 1.80
N ILE A 61 -6.18 3.59 2.09
CA ILE A 61 -5.67 2.63 1.10
C ILE A 61 -6.73 1.57 0.85
N GLU A 62 -6.83 1.11 -0.40
CA GLU A 62 -7.71 0.00 -0.76
C GLU A 62 -7.05 -1.32 -0.36
N LEU A 63 -7.78 -2.13 0.43
CA LEU A 63 -7.39 -3.49 0.74
C LEU A 63 -8.12 -4.46 -0.18
N HIS A 64 -7.39 -4.98 -1.17
CA HIS A 64 -7.90 -6.04 -2.04
C HIS A 64 -7.96 -7.36 -1.27
N ASN A 65 -8.92 -8.22 -1.62
CA ASN A 65 -9.16 -9.51 -0.96
C ASN A 65 -9.35 -9.41 0.56
N ALA A 66 -9.87 -8.28 1.06
CA ALA A 66 -10.18 -8.13 2.48
C ALA A 66 -11.12 -9.27 2.94
N PRO A 67 -10.87 -9.87 4.13
CA PRO A 67 -11.79 -10.87 4.68
C PRO A 67 -13.17 -10.26 4.87
N ALA A 68 -14.21 -11.04 4.54
CA ALA A 68 -15.61 -10.67 4.75
C ALA A 68 -15.98 -10.54 6.23
#